data_AF-A0A223VKU5-F1
#
_entry.id   AF-A0A223VKU5-F1
#
_cell.length_a   1.000
_cell.length_b   1.000
_cell.length_c   1.000
_cell.angle_alpha   90.00
_cell.angle_beta   90.00
_cell.angle_gamma   90.00
#
_symmetry.space_group_name_H-M   'P 1'
#
loop_
_entity.id
_entity.type
_entity.pdbx_description
1 polymer ?
#
loop_
_entity_poly.entity_id
_entity_poly.type
_entity_poly.pdbx_seq_one_letter_code
_entity_poly.pdbx_strand_id
1 'polypeptide(L)'
;MIAQLTQRTSSWQDKNKNNQTEISYSFNNGGFNEAQKQEARRSIESWGDVANLAFTENGGAAEGRLTFEIANVPTADGTYPTPNGRGGGRTRYSRRMATRVVITHEIGHALGLSHPGNYNGSASESQRAYAQDSTAHTVMSYFGDRSSGKNLGAKPKAPMMDDITAIQKKYGVNRETRKEDNTYGFNSNTQRDYYTLGSSRDKFVGCIWDGAGNDTVDMSGYNANQVINLKAGSFSDVGGLQGNLSIARDCIIENAIGGSGQDTLIGNSTNNQLTGGGGADRLRGGGGANTFIYNQASDSTPQAPDTISDFTSGTDTINVHAALKSANTPALAFVDSFSGKAGDTVLTYDEKSQTGSVSIDLTGDGKADLLIKTQGQVKAGDIVSTPTQTRHRRDTRIDPDTQVTPPVTPTPAPTPSNARFSFEKASDSTYHNARVLKDFVSGTDRIDLTSVSKDAGSPFTLVKAYTGRIGDTVVKYNTQTGRYFIGVDLTGNGRTDFLVKSTRPIKPEDVDGLVKQDAYRD
;
A
#
# COMPACT_ATOMS: atom_id res chain seq x y z
N MET A 1 20.24 -9.62 6.72
CA MET A 1 19.80 -8.35 6.13
C MET A 1 19.45 -7.32 7.20
N ILE A 2 18.19 -7.19 7.66
CA ILE A 2 17.78 -6.12 8.62
C ILE A 2 18.61 -6.09 9.91
N ALA A 3 19.00 -7.26 10.42
CA ALA A 3 19.85 -7.33 11.58
C ALA A 3 21.22 -6.67 11.32
N GLN A 4 21.81 -6.81 10.13
CA GLN A 4 23.10 -6.16 9.80
C GLN A 4 23.01 -4.64 9.81
N LEU A 5 21.90 -4.09 9.30
CA LEU A 5 21.64 -2.64 9.32
C LEU A 5 21.43 -2.08 10.75
N THR A 6 21.15 -2.93 11.75
CA THR A 6 20.72 -2.49 13.09
C THR A 6 21.60 -2.95 14.25
N GLN A 7 22.51 -3.92 14.05
CA GLN A 7 23.18 -4.68 15.12
C GLN A 7 24.33 -3.95 15.86
N ARG A 8 24.76 -2.77 15.43
CA ARG A 8 26.02 -2.15 15.92
C ARG A 8 25.88 -0.69 16.31
N THR A 9 24.65 -0.24 16.51
CA THR A 9 24.33 1.19 16.57
C THR A 9 23.25 1.46 17.59
N SER A 10 23.43 2.54 18.34
CA SER A 10 22.37 3.10 19.18
C SER A 10 21.24 3.66 18.32
N SER A 11 20.09 3.90 18.93
CA SER A 11 19.02 4.73 18.37
C SER A 11 18.74 5.90 19.33
N TRP A 12 18.18 6.97 18.79
CA TRP A 12 17.50 7.96 19.63
C TRP A 12 16.34 7.27 20.37
N GLN A 13 15.99 7.80 21.54
CA GLN A 13 15.00 7.18 22.42
C GLN A 13 13.82 8.12 22.57
N ASP A 14 12.62 7.58 22.35
CA ASP A 14 11.36 8.22 22.75
C ASP A 14 11.28 8.23 24.29
N LYS A 15 11.81 9.29 24.88
CA LYS A 15 11.87 9.56 26.32
C LYS A 15 10.51 10.04 26.84
N ASN A 16 9.76 10.78 26.03
CA ASN A 16 8.46 11.32 26.43
C ASN A 16 7.31 10.29 26.25
N LYS A 17 7.57 9.18 25.55
CA LYS A 17 6.68 8.03 25.31
C LYS A 17 5.43 8.40 24.52
N ASN A 18 5.53 9.32 23.57
CA ASN A 18 4.42 9.72 22.71
C ASN A 18 4.33 8.88 21.41
N ASN A 19 5.14 7.81 21.29
CA ASN A 19 5.30 6.96 20.11
C ASN A 19 5.91 7.65 18.90
N GLN A 20 6.59 8.79 19.08
CA GLN A 20 7.27 9.54 18.05
C GLN A 20 8.59 10.12 18.58
N THR A 21 9.72 9.76 17.97
CA THR A 21 11.00 10.33 18.41
C THR A 21 11.21 11.71 17.81
N GLU A 22 11.33 12.72 18.66
CA GLU A 22 11.53 14.11 18.27
C GLU A 22 13.01 14.43 18.03
N ILE A 23 13.32 14.98 16.85
CA ILE A 23 14.68 15.27 16.40
C ILE A 23 14.78 16.72 15.94
N SER A 24 15.56 17.52 16.66
CA SER A 24 15.96 18.86 16.19
C SER A 24 17.09 18.73 15.17
N TYR A 25 17.02 19.47 14.06
CA TYR A 25 18.12 19.51 13.11
C TYR A 25 18.55 20.93 12.74
N SER A 26 19.84 21.13 12.46
CA SER A 26 20.36 22.44 12.08
C SER A 26 21.49 22.33 11.06
N PHE A 27 21.63 23.36 10.22
CA PHE A 27 22.76 23.52 9.31
C PHE A 27 23.83 24.38 9.99
N ASN A 28 25.05 23.86 10.17
CA ASN A 28 26.13 24.64 10.76
C ASN A 28 26.52 25.79 9.81
N ASN A 29 26.76 26.98 10.37
CA ASN A 29 26.88 28.24 9.60
C ASN A 29 27.96 28.18 8.50
N GLY A 30 27.58 28.62 7.28
CA GLY A 30 28.50 29.03 6.21
C GLY A 30 28.88 27.98 5.15
N GLY A 31 28.48 26.71 5.31
CA GLY A 31 28.88 25.62 4.41
C GLY A 31 27.84 25.22 3.37
N PHE A 32 26.59 24.97 3.81
CA PHE A 32 25.50 24.51 2.94
C PHE A 32 24.86 25.69 2.20
N ASN A 33 24.78 25.61 0.87
CA ASN A 33 23.94 26.52 0.09
C ASN A 33 22.46 26.13 0.19
N GLU A 34 21.55 27.01 -0.21
CA GLU A 34 20.10 26.77 -0.08
C GLU A 34 19.60 25.54 -0.84
N ALA A 35 20.17 25.23 -2.01
CA ALA A 35 19.82 24.02 -2.74
C ALA A 35 20.20 22.74 -1.96
N GLN A 36 21.38 22.73 -1.34
CA GLN A 36 21.81 21.61 -0.48
C GLN A 36 20.95 21.50 0.78
N LYS A 37 20.55 22.62 1.38
CA LYS A 37 19.60 22.62 2.51
C LYS A 37 18.27 22.02 2.08
N GLN A 38 17.78 22.39 0.91
CA GLN A 38 16.53 21.84 0.39
C GLN A 38 16.62 20.33 0.16
N GLU A 39 17.72 19.83 -0.41
CA GLU A 39 17.90 18.37 -0.57
C GLU A 39 18.04 17.64 0.77
N ALA A 40 18.66 18.27 1.77
CA ALA A 40 18.69 17.72 3.12
C ALA A 40 17.29 17.66 3.74
N ARG A 41 16.48 18.72 3.61
CA ARG A 41 15.07 18.71 4.07
C ARG A 41 14.25 17.60 3.41
N ARG A 42 14.37 17.43 2.10
CA ARG A 42 13.69 16.33 1.37
C ARG A 42 14.19 14.95 1.81
N SER A 43 15.47 14.81 2.16
CA SER A 43 16.03 13.55 2.69
C SER A 43 15.47 13.24 4.08
N ILE A 44 15.43 14.25 4.96
CA ILE A 44 14.85 14.17 6.30
C ILE A 44 13.37 13.77 6.19
N GLU A 45 12.61 14.45 5.34
CA GLU A 45 11.20 14.16 5.07
C GLU A 45 11.01 12.69 4.64
N SER A 46 11.86 12.17 3.75
CA SER A 46 11.76 10.77 3.32
C SER A 46 12.02 9.73 4.42
N TRP A 47 12.79 10.07 5.46
CA TRP A 47 12.96 9.21 6.64
C TRP A 47 11.80 9.34 7.62
N GLY A 48 11.26 10.55 7.81
CA GLY A 48 10.08 10.80 8.65
C GLY A 48 8.79 10.22 8.08
N ASP A 49 8.72 10.11 6.75
CA ASP A 49 7.59 9.47 6.06
C ASP A 49 7.40 8.01 6.46
N VAL A 50 8.48 7.29 6.76
CA VAL A 50 8.45 5.83 6.85
C VAL A 50 8.50 5.31 8.28
N ALA A 51 8.89 6.14 9.25
CA ALA A 51 9.00 5.78 10.66
C ALA A 51 8.56 6.91 11.58
N ASN A 52 8.23 6.62 12.85
CA ASN A 52 7.73 7.64 13.79
C ASN A 52 8.84 8.58 14.27
N LEU A 53 9.28 9.45 13.37
CA LEU A 53 10.30 10.45 13.57
C LEU A 53 9.69 11.82 13.26
N ALA A 54 9.75 12.74 14.23
CA ALA A 54 9.38 14.14 14.01
C ALA A 54 10.64 14.98 13.88
N PHE A 55 10.76 15.73 12.79
CA PHE A 55 11.93 16.58 12.56
C PHE A 55 11.56 18.05 12.65
N THR A 56 12.33 18.84 13.39
CA THR A 56 12.14 20.29 13.50
C THR A 56 13.44 21.03 13.18
N GLU A 57 13.40 21.86 12.15
CA GLU A 57 14.56 22.70 11.79
C GLU A 57 14.79 23.77 12.86
N ASN A 58 16.03 23.89 13.33
CA ASN A 58 16.45 24.79 14.40
C ASN A 58 15.57 24.64 15.67
N GLY A 59 15.05 23.42 15.90
CA GLY A 59 14.27 23.11 17.09
C GLY A 59 15.10 23.24 18.37
N GLY A 60 14.41 23.43 19.50
CA GLY A 60 15.03 23.50 20.82
C GLY A 60 15.55 22.17 21.33
N ALA A 61 15.37 21.91 22.63
CA ALA A 61 15.67 20.61 23.21
C ALA A 61 14.74 19.54 22.61
N ALA A 62 15.33 18.46 22.11
CA ALA A 62 14.64 17.33 21.52
C ALA A 62 15.35 16.03 21.95
N GLU A 63 14.73 14.88 21.66
CA GLU A 63 15.25 13.57 22.05
C GLU A 63 16.46 13.15 21.22
N GLY A 64 16.49 13.58 19.95
CA GLY A 64 17.62 13.48 19.07
C GLY A 64 18.06 14.81 18.47
N ARG A 65 19.27 14.83 17.91
CA ARG A 65 19.82 15.98 17.20
C ARG A 65 20.52 15.56 15.93
N LEU A 66 20.25 16.27 14.83
CA LEU A 66 21.01 16.16 13.59
C LEU A 66 21.73 17.47 13.28
N THR A 67 22.99 17.39 12.85
CA THR A 67 23.71 18.57 12.35
C THR A 67 24.29 18.28 10.98
N PHE A 68 24.21 19.27 10.09
CA PHE A 68 24.69 19.18 8.71
C PHE A 68 25.80 20.20 8.51
N GLU A 69 26.96 19.75 8.02
CA GLU A 69 28.10 20.64 7.78
C GLU A 69 28.89 20.27 6.52
N ILE A 70 29.39 21.30 5.83
CA ILE A 70 30.51 21.11 4.90
C ILE A 70 31.78 21.15 5.72
N ALA A 71 32.59 20.10 5.61
CA ALA A 71 33.82 19.92 6.39
C ALA A 71 34.97 19.44 5.50
N ASN A 72 36.19 19.55 6.02
CA ASN A 72 37.38 18.97 5.38
C ASN A 72 37.47 17.46 5.69
N VAL A 73 36.64 16.69 5.01
CA VAL A 73 36.61 15.21 5.07
C VAL A 73 36.80 14.63 3.66
N PRO A 74 37.33 13.40 3.51
CA PRO A 74 37.58 12.82 2.19
C PRO A 74 36.32 12.68 1.33
N THR A 75 35.21 12.23 1.94
CA THR A 75 33.94 11.98 1.25
C THR A 75 32.77 12.58 2.03
N ALA A 76 32.18 11.81 2.93
CA ALA A 76 31.14 12.19 3.88
C ALA A 76 31.17 11.19 5.05
N ASP A 77 30.63 11.58 6.19
CA ASP A 77 30.44 10.69 7.34
C ASP A 77 29.31 11.15 8.25
N GLY A 78 28.59 10.18 8.83
CA GLY A 78 27.51 10.34 9.78
C GLY A 78 27.82 9.64 11.10
N THR A 79 27.77 10.37 12.20
CA THR A 79 27.98 9.79 13.54
C THR A 79 26.66 9.20 14.06
N TYR A 80 26.71 7.96 14.56
CA TYR A 80 25.56 7.30 15.18
C TYR A 80 24.97 8.07 16.36
N PRO A 81 23.70 7.82 16.73
CA PRO A 81 23.12 8.31 17.97
C PRO A 81 23.97 7.91 19.19
N THR A 82 24.06 8.80 20.18
CA THR A 82 24.74 8.53 21.46
C THR A 82 23.74 8.58 22.62
N PRO A 83 23.88 7.74 23.67
CA PRO A 83 22.92 7.69 24.77
C PRO A 83 22.68 9.03 25.50
N ASN A 84 23.70 9.89 25.55
CA ASN A 84 23.62 11.23 26.15
C ASN A 84 23.42 12.35 25.13
N GLY A 85 23.24 12.01 23.84
CA GLY A 85 23.10 12.94 22.71
C GLY A 85 24.31 13.82 22.40
N ARG A 86 25.41 13.71 23.15
CA ARG A 86 26.64 14.47 22.87
C ARG A 86 27.41 13.80 21.76
N GLY A 87 27.74 14.57 20.71
CA GLY A 87 28.56 14.12 19.59
C GLY A 87 27.88 13.13 18.63
N GLY A 88 26.62 12.75 18.88
CA GLY A 88 25.82 11.93 17.96
C GLY A 88 25.07 12.78 16.93
N GLY A 89 24.70 12.16 15.82
CA GLY A 89 23.88 12.76 14.76
C GLY A 89 24.53 13.87 13.93
N ARG A 90 25.85 14.04 14.01
CA ARG A 90 26.61 14.92 13.11
C ARG A 90 26.79 14.25 11.76
N THR A 91 26.46 14.97 10.68
CA THR A 91 26.70 14.57 9.30
C THR A 91 27.61 15.58 8.62
N ARG A 92 28.71 15.11 8.06
CA ARG A 92 29.78 15.93 7.48
C ARG A 92 29.97 15.55 6.04
N TYR A 93 30.17 16.54 5.19
CA TYR A 93 30.32 16.32 3.75
C TYR A 93 31.48 17.14 3.22
N SER A 94 32.28 16.54 2.33
CA SER A 94 33.14 17.33 1.46
C SER A 94 32.26 18.17 0.52
N ARG A 95 32.80 19.29 0.03
CA ARG A 95 32.03 20.25 -0.78
C ARG A 95 31.35 19.63 -2.01
N ARG A 96 31.94 18.55 -2.56
CA ARG A 96 31.43 17.83 -3.75
C ARG A 96 30.46 16.70 -3.40
N MET A 97 30.41 16.27 -2.15
CA MET A 97 29.67 15.08 -1.72
C MET A 97 28.34 15.39 -1.02
N ALA A 98 28.04 16.66 -0.73
CA ALA A 98 26.73 17.11 -0.24
C ALA A 98 25.67 17.05 -1.36
N THR A 99 25.33 15.83 -1.79
CA THR A 99 24.32 15.49 -2.79
C THR A 99 23.17 14.75 -2.12
N ARG A 100 21.97 14.78 -2.73
CA ARG A 100 20.76 14.13 -2.18
C ARG A 100 21.00 12.68 -1.73
N VAL A 101 21.60 11.86 -2.59
CA VAL A 101 21.85 10.43 -2.32
C VAL A 101 22.75 10.24 -1.09
N VAL A 102 23.83 11.00 -1.00
CA VAL A 102 24.79 10.90 0.10
C VAL A 102 24.17 11.46 1.39
N ILE A 103 23.41 12.55 1.32
CA ILE A 103 22.72 13.10 2.49
C ILE A 103 21.72 12.09 3.06
N THR A 104 20.91 11.43 2.22
CA THR A 104 19.99 10.37 2.68
C THR A 104 20.74 9.24 3.38
N HIS A 105 21.90 8.84 2.86
CA HIS A 105 22.77 7.82 3.45
C HIS A 105 23.32 8.24 4.82
N GLU A 106 23.92 9.43 4.93
CA GLU A 106 24.52 9.89 6.20
C GLU A 106 23.45 10.15 7.27
N ILE A 107 22.23 10.57 6.87
CA ILE A 107 21.10 10.62 7.80
C ILE A 107 20.75 9.21 8.31
N GLY A 108 20.81 8.19 7.46
CA GLY A 108 20.67 6.78 7.89
C GLY A 108 21.63 6.42 9.02
N HIS A 109 22.92 6.76 8.90
CA HIS A 109 23.88 6.64 9.99
C HIS A 109 23.51 7.47 11.21
N ALA A 110 23.13 8.73 11.03
CA ALA A 110 22.76 9.63 12.12
C ALA A 110 21.46 9.22 12.85
N LEU A 111 20.64 8.37 12.22
CA LEU A 111 19.48 7.70 12.81
C LEU A 111 19.82 6.29 13.32
N GLY A 112 21.07 5.83 13.17
CA GLY A 112 21.55 4.58 13.74
C GLY A 112 21.43 3.38 12.80
N LEU A 113 21.48 3.54 11.49
CA LEU A 113 21.66 2.42 10.56
C LEU A 113 23.14 2.24 10.21
N SER A 114 23.63 1.00 10.18
CA SER A 114 24.97 0.67 9.69
C SER A 114 24.96 0.36 8.20
N HIS A 115 26.14 0.30 7.60
CA HIS A 115 26.30 -0.44 6.35
C HIS A 115 25.88 -1.93 6.54
N PRO A 116 25.30 -2.58 5.51
CA PRO A 116 24.97 -4.01 5.53
C PRO A 116 26.14 -4.97 5.76
N GLY A 117 27.36 -4.57 5.41
CA GLY A 117 28.58 -5.35 5.56
C GLY A 117 29.63 -4.63 6.41
N ASN A 118 30.71 -5.35 6.75
CA ASN A 118 31.81 -4.80 7.54
C ASN A 118 32.82 -4.06 6.65
N TYR A 119 32.40 -2.93 6.09
CA TYR A 119 33.20 -2.08 5.21
C TYR A 119 32.98 -0.60 5.50
N ASN A 120 33.97 0.23 5.16
CA ASN A 120 33.94 1.68 5.34
C ASN A 120 34.84 2.37 4.31
N GLY A 121 34.38 3.46 3.71
CA GLY A 121 35.08 4.22 2.65
C GLY A 121 35.20 3.50 1.29
N SER A 122 35.37 2.18 1.29
CA SER A 122 35.31 1.30 0.11
C SER A 122 34.78 -0.08 0.50
N ALA A 123 34.24 -0.83 -0.46
CA ALA A 123 33.73 -2.19 -0.24
C ALA A 123 34.34 -3.16 -1.26
N SER A 124 34.61 -4.39 -0.81
CA SER A 124 34.99 -5.52 -1.64
C SER A 124 33.97 -6.65 -1.49
N GLU A 125 33.80 -7.50 -2.52
CA GLU A 125 32.84 -8.62 -2.48
C GLU A 125 33.05 -9.55 -1.27
N SER A 126 34.29 -9.69 -0.78
CA SER A 126 34.59 -10.49 0.41
C SER A 126 33.90 -9.99 1.70
N GLN A 127 33.51 -8.72 1.73
CA GLN A 127 32.83 -8.07 2.85
C GLN A 127 31.30 -8.06 2.69
N ARG A 128 30.79 -8.55 1.55
CA ARG A 128 29.36 -8.55 1.25
C ARG A 128 28.67 -9.68 2.01
N ALA A 129 27.95 -9.31 3.08
CA ALA A 129 27.37 -10.29 4.01
C ALA A 129 26.20 -11.09 3.42
N TYR A 130 25.51 -10.56 2.40
CA TYR A 130 24.39 -11.22 1.72
C TYR A 130 24.18 -10.63 0.31
N ALA A 131 23.60 -11.41 -0.61
CA ALA A 131 23.52 -11.05 -2.04
C ALA A 131 22.76 -9.75 -2.33
N GLN A 132 21.79 -9.40 -1.50
CA GLN A 132 20.97 -8.19 -1.64
C GLN A 132 21.64 -6.92 -1.08
N ASP A 133 22.83 -7.01 -0.50
CA ASP A 133 23.64 -5.83 -0.13
C ASP A 133 24.00 -5.07 -1.41
N SER A 134 23.13 -4.11 -1.74
CA SER A 134 23.14 -3.35 -2.99
C SER A 134 22.25 -2.10 -2.84
N THR A 135 22.52 -1.05 -3.61
CA THR A 135 21.70 0.19 -3.61
C THR A 135 20.26 -0.05 -4.08
N ALA A 136 19.99 -1.21 -4.67
CA ALA A 136 18.65 -1.65 -5.02
C ALA A 136 17.76 -1.97 -3.80
N HIS A 137 18.36 -2.30 -2.67
CA HIS A 137 17.67 -2.76 -1.47
C HIS A 137 17.84 -1.80 -0.29
N THR A 138 18.98 -1.11 -0.20
CA THR A 138 19.32 -0.19 0.88
C THR A 138 20.24 0.92 0.39
N VAL A 139 19.93 2.17 0.73
CA VAL A 139 20.81 3.32 0.49
C VAL A 139 22.10 3.23 1.29
N MET A 140 22.17 2.37 2.31
CA MET A 140 23.35 2.12 3.14
C MET A 140 24.39 1.21 2.47
N SER A 141 24.09 0.64 1.29
CA SER A 141 25.02 -0.20 0.55
C SER A 141 26.07 0.61 -0.22
N TYR A 142 27.28 0.08 -0.34
CA TYR A 142 28.31 0.58 -1.27
C TYR A 142 28.32 -0.16 -2.60
N PHE A 143 27.71 -1.33 -2.68
CA PHE A 143 27.53 -2.06 -3.92
C PHE A 143 26.39 -1.48 -4.73
N GLY A 144 26.62 -1.27 -6.03
CA GLY A 144 25.58 -0.80 -6.95
C GLY A 144 24.45 -1.82 -7.13
N ASP A 145 23.32 -1.35 -7.65
CA ASP A 145 22.09 -2.12 -7.90
C ASP A 145 22.31 -3.38 -8.75
N ARG A 146 23.22 -3.30 -9.73
CA ARG A 146 23.58 -4.45 -10.58
C ARG A 146 24.17 -5.64 -9.82
N SER A 147 24.74 -5.41 -8.64
CA SER A 147 25.31 -6.48 -7.80
C SER A 147 24.26 -7.45 -7.26
N SER A 148 22.97 -7.05 -7.23
CA SER A 148 21.82 -7.91 -6.91
C SER A 148 20.98 -8.27 -8.13
N GLY A 149 21.51 -8.08 -9.34
CA GLY A 149 20.85 -8.41 -10.61
C GLY A 149 19.80 -7.40 -11.06
N LYS A 150 19.74 -6.20 -10.46
CA LYS A 150 18.80 -5.13 -10.83
C LYS A 150 19.47 -4.09 -11.74
N ASN A 151 18.67 -3.21 -12.33
CA ASN A 151 19.15 -2.07 -13.11
C ASN A 151 18.23 -0.87 -12.91
N LEU A 152 18.55 -0.03 -11.91
CA LEU A 152 17.70 1.08 -11.49
C LEU A 152 17.85 2.30 -12.39
N GLY A 153 18.91 2.38 -13.19
CA GLY A 153 19.17 3.49 -14.10
C GLY A 153 19.49 4.84 -13.44
N ALA A 154 19.34 4.97 -12.12
CA ALA A 154 19.78 6.07 -11.27
C ALA A 154 19.93 5.58 -9.82
N LYS A 155 20.61 6.36 -8.97
CA LYS A 155 20.73 6.07 -7.54
C LYS A 155 19.47 6.49 -6.78
N PRO A 156 19.00 5.71 -5.79
CA PRO A 156 17.84 6.08 -4.98
C PRO A 156 18.10 7.34 -4.16
N LYS A 157 17.08 8.21 -4.07
CA LYS A 157 17.12 9.48 -3.32
C LYS A 157 16.49 9.38 -1.92
N ALA A 158 15.79 8.29 -1.65
CA ALA A 158 14.98 8.04 -0.45
C ALA A 158 15.26 6.62 0.08
N PRO A 159 14.87 6.31 1.33
CA PRO A 159 15.00 4.96 1.89
C PRO A 159 14.43 3.88 0.98
N MET A 160 15.18 2.80 0.77
CA MET A 160 14.77 1.61 0.03
C MET A 160 14.21 0.55 0.98
N MET A 161 13.71 -0.56 0.45
CA MET A 161 12.91 -1.54 1.20
C MET A 161 13.53 -2.01 2.52
N ASP A 162 14.84 -2.26 2.54
CA ASP A 162 15.53 -2.71 3.76
C ASP A 162 15.81 -1.57 4.73
N ASP A 163 16.01 -0.35 4.22
CA ASP A 163 16.12 0.85 5.05
C ASP A 163 14.83 1.10 5.80
N ILE A 164 13.70 1.08 5.08
CA ILE A 164 12.34 1.26 5.63
C ILE A 164 12.09 0.24 6.74
N THR A 165 12.35 -1.04 6.45
CA THR A 165 12.14 -2.11 7.44
C THR A 165 13.06 -1.93 8.66
N ALA A 166 14.32 -1.52 8.45
CA ALA A 166 15.29 -1.35 9.52
C ALA A 166 15.00 -0.12 10.40
N ILE A 167 14.59 1.00 9.80
CA ILE A 167 14.27 2.22 10.54
C ILE A 167 12.96 2.09 11.30
N GLN A 168 11.95 1.43 10.71
CA GLN A 168 10.70 1.08 11.38
C GLN A 168 10.93 0.17 12.59
N LYS A 169 11.88 -0.77 12.49
CA LYS A 169 12.26 -1.61 13.64
C LYS A 169 12.85 -0.81 14.80
N LYS A 170 13.54 0.31 14.51
CA LYS A 170 14.15 1.17 15.54
C LYS A 170 13.18 2.19 16.13
N TYR A 171 12.31 2.76 15.30
CA TYR A 171 11.52 3.95 15.67
C TYR A 171 10.00 3.76 15.55
N GLY A 172 9.53 2.57 15.15
CA GLY A 172 8.10 2.34 14.89
C GLY A 172 7.70 2.78 13.48
N VAL A 173 6.49 2.38 13.11
CA VAL A 173 5.93 2.52 11.75
C VAL A 173 5.03 3.77 11.68
N ASN A 174 5.32 4.69 10.75
CA ASN A 174 4.49 5.87 10.54
C ASN A 174 3.31 5.57 9.62
N ARG A 175 2.16 5.28 10.22
CA ARG A 175 0.88 5.01 9.51
C ARG A 175 0.09 6.28 9.17
N GLU A 176 0.55 7.45 9.59
CA GLU A 176 -0.13 8.72 9.29
C GLU A 176 0.29 9.30 7.94
N THR A 177 1.44 8.87 7.42
CA THR A 177 1.94 9.27 6.11
C THR A 177 1.10 8.64 5.03
N ARG A 178 0.52 9.48 4.15
CA ARG A 178 -0.23 9.04 2.95
C ARG A 178 -1.28 8.02 3.36
N LYS A 179 -2.31 8.50 4.06
CA LYS A 179 -3.41 7.67 4.59
C LYS A 179 -4.71 7.86 3.80
N GLU A 180 -4.67 8.83 2.89
CA GLU A 180 -5.65 9.14 1.86
C GLU A 180 -5.37 8.30 0.60
N ASP A 181 -6.20 8.43 -0.44
CA ASP A 181 -5.95 7.73 -1.71
C ASP A 181 -4.78 8.39 -2.46
N ASN A 182 -3.69 7.65 -2.63
CA ASN A 182 -2.47 8.17 -3.22
C ASN A 182 -2.14 7.53 -4.57
N THR A 183 -1.63 8.35 -5.48
CA THR A 183 -1.11 7.89 -6.78
C THR A 183 0.41 8.05 -6.80
N TYR A 184 1.11 6.99 -7.19
CA TYR A 184 2.57 6.91 -7.31
C TYR A 184 2.96 6.73 -8.78
N GLY A 185 3.91 7.53 -9.27
CA GLY A 185 4.33 7.53 -10.67
C GLY A 185 3.78 8.73 -11.43
N PHE A 186 3.15 8.50 -12.59
CA PHE A 186 2.43 9.55 -13.30
C PHE A 186 1.23 10.01 -12.48
N ASN A 187 0.80 11.26 -12.69
CA ASN A 187 -0.35 11.85 -11.97
C ASN A 187 -0.21 11.80 -10.43
N SER A 188 1.03 11.72 -9.93
CA SER A 188 1.30 11.54 -8.51
C SER A 188 0.81 12.72 -7.67
N ASN A 189 0.13 12.41 -6.57
CA ASN A 189 -0.32 13.38 -5.56
C ASN A 189 0.53 13.33 -4.27
N THR A 190 1.60 12.53 -4.25
CA THR A 190 2.43 12.28 -3.06
C THR A 190 3.25 13.48 -2.60
N GLN A 191 3.43 14.49 -3.48
CA GLN A 191 4.33 15.61 -3.27
C GLN A 191 5.78 15.19 -2.98
N ARG A 192 6.20 13.99 -3.44
CA ARG A 192 7.57 13.48 -3.34
C ARG A 192 8.22 13.42 -4.71
N ASP A 193 9.40 14.00 -4.83
CA ASP A 193 10.14 14.06 -6.10
C ASP A 193 10.58 12.68 -6.61
N TYR A 194 10.79 11.72 -5.70
CA TYR A 194 11.20 10.35 -6.02
C TYR A 194 10.03 9.40 -6.32
N TYR A 195 8.78 9.83 -6.14
CA TYR A 195 7.57 9.09 -6.54
C TYR A 195 6.82 9.73 -7.71
N THR A 196 7.29 10.86 -8.24
CA THR A 196 6.57 11.63 -9.26
C THR A 196 7.26 11.52 -10.61
N LEU A 197 6.50 11.15 -11.64
CA LEU A 197 6.92 11.14 -13.03
C LEU A 197 6.19 12.27 -13.78
N GLY A 198 6.94 13.16 -14.41
CA GLY A 198 6.39 14.23 -15.26
C GLY A 198 6.41 13.89 -16.74
N SER A 199 7.22 12.90 -17.16
CA SER A 199 7.30 12.46 -18.55
C SER A 199 7.79 11.02 -18.68
N SER A 200 7.60 10.43 -19.87
CA SER A 200 8.09 9.08 -20.23
C SER A 200 9.62 8.91 -20.16
N ARG A 201 10.38 10.01 -20.01
CA ARG A 201 11.84 9.99 -19.86
C ARG A 201 12.29 9.92 -18.40
N ASP A 202 11.39 10.23 -17.47
CA ASP A 202 11.70 10.18 -16.05
C ASP A 202 11.85 8.73 -15.61
N LYS A 203 12.65 8.51 -14.56
CA LYS A 203 12.93 7.17 -14.04
C LYS A 203 12.34 7.05 -12.65
N PHE A 204 11.40 6.14 -12.47
CA PHE A 204 10.95 5.76 -11.13
C PHE A 204 12.06 4.97 -10.43
N VAL A 205 12.57 5.45 -9.30
CA VAL A 205 13.58 4.76 -8.50
C VAL A 205 13.22 4.93 -7.02
N GLY A 206 12.56 3.94 -6.44
CA GLY A 206 12.10 4.04 -5.06
C GLY A 206 11.40 2.80 -4.51
N CYS A 207 11.20 2.81 -3.21
CA CYS A 207 10.36 1.85 -2.49
C CYS A 207 9.15 2.59 -1.94
N ILE A 208 7.94 2.19 -2.31
CA ILE A 208 6.68 2.79 -1.86
C ILE A 208 6.44 2.41 -0.40
N TRP A 209 6.28 3.44 0.43
CA TRP A 209 5.68 3.33 1.75
C TRP A 209 4.37 4.11 1.74
N ASP A 210 3.31 3.48 2.22
CA ASP A 210 1.97 4.04 2.32
C ASP A 210 1.35 3.59 3.64
N GLY A 211 0.65 4.49 4.32
CA GLY A 211 0.05 4.25 5.63
C GLY A 211 -1.31 3.56 5.54
N ALA A 212 -2.11 3.91 4.54
CA ALA A 212 -3.46 3.42 4.26
C ALA A 212 -4.03 4.15 3.03
N GLY A 213 -5.13 3.65 2.48
CA GLY A 213 -5.82 4.33 1.39
C GLY A 213 -6.37 3.32 0.42
N ASN A 214 -6.81 3.81 -0.74
CA ASN A 214 -6.93 3.01 -1.94
C ASN A 214 -5.96 3.57 -3.00
N ASP A 215 -4.79 2.97 -3.07
CA ASP A 215 -3.62 3.56 -3.70
C ASP A 215 -3.36 3.00 -5.09
N THR A 216 -2.69 3.78 -5.93
CA THR A 216 -2.47 3.45 -7.34
C THR A 216 -1.00 3.59 -7.71
N VAL A 217 -0.43 2.54 -8.29
CA VAL A 217 0.80 2.62 -9.08
C VAL A 217 0.43 2.99 -10.52
N ASP A 218 0.71 4.22 -10.93
CA ASP A 218 0.41 4.72 -12.27
C ASP A 218 1.69 4.83 -13.11
N MET A 219 1.81 3.91 -14.08
CA MET A 219 2.91 3.83 -15.04
C MET A 219 2.45 4.10 -16.48
N SER A 220 1.31 4.78 -16.64
CA SER A 220 0.61 5.01 -17.91
C SER A 220 1.40 5.75 -18.96
N GLY A 221 2.32 6.64 -18.56
CA GLY A 221 3.13 7.41 -19.49
C GLY A 221 4.30 6.65 -20.11
N TYR A 222 4.51 5.36 -19.79
CA TYR A 222 5.58 4.55 -20.39
C TYR A 222 5.12 3.75 -21.61
N ASN A 223 6.06 3.49 -22.51
CA ASN A 223 5.85 2.67 -23.72
C ASN A 223 6.67 1.37 -23.70
N ALA A 224 7.54 1.21 -22.71
CA ALA A 224 8.29 -0.02 -22.52
C ALA A 224 7.39 -1.07 -21.89
N ASN A 225 7.62 -2.35 -22.19
CA ASN A 225 6.99 -3.45 -21.48
C ASN A 225 7.37 -3.41 -20.00
N GLN A 226 6.38 -3.60 -19.12
CA GLN A 226 6.51 -3.47 -17.68
C GLN A 226 6.13 -4.75 -16.96
N VAL A 227 6.67 -4.94 -15.76
CA VAL A 227 6.20 -5.93 -14.79
C VAL A 227 5.87 -5.19 -13.51
N ILE A 228 4.58 -5.02 -13.22
CA ILE A 228 4.09 -4.33 -12.03
C ILE A 228 3.52 -5.36 -11.06
N ASN A 229 4.12 -5.47 -9.88
CA ASN A 229 3.72 -6.38 -8.82
C ASN A 229 3.27 -5.58 -7.58
N LEU A 230 2.00 -5.72 -7.21
CA LEU A 230 1.39 -5.01 -6.09
C LEU A 230 1.57 -5.70 -4.74
N LYS A 231 2.28 -6.83 -4.68
CA LYS A 231 2.53 -7.53 -3.42
C LYS A 231 3.53 -6.76 -2.57
N ALA A 232 3.23 -6.66 -1.27
CA ALA A 232 4.15 -6.14 -0.28
C ALA A 232 5.52 -6.86 -0.34
N GLY A 233 6.61 -6.09 -0.26
CA GLY A 233 7.97 -6.62 -0.32
C GLY A 233 8.42 -7.09 -1.72
N SER A 234 7.65 -6.82 -2.76
CA SER A 234 8.02 -7.17 -4.14
C SER A 234 8.76 -6.04 -4.86
N PHE A 235 9.32 -6.39 -6.02
CA PHE A 235 9.97 -5.48 -6.96
C PHE A 235 9.23 -5.55 -8.30
N SER A 236 9.29 -4.44 -9.02
CA SER A 236 8.67 -4.22 -10.32
C SER A 236 9.69 -3.63 -11.30
N ASP A 237 9.52 -3.98 -12.56
CA ASP A 237 10.31 -3.52 -13.71
C ASP A 237 9.46 -2.49 -14.46
N VAL A 238 9.80 -1.20 -14.35
CA VAL A 238 8.98 -0.10 -14.94
C VAL A 238 9.84 0.86 -15.74
N GLY A 239 9.29 1.39 -16.84
CA GLY A 239 10.00 2.36 -17.69
C GLY A 239 11.28 1.82 -18.36
N GLY A 240 11.33 0.51 -18.67
CA GLY A 240 12.49 -0.14 -19.30
C GLY A 240 13.68 -0.41 -18.37
N LEU A 241 13.46 -0.31 -17.06
CA LEU A 241 14.43 -0.61 -16.00
C LEU A 241 14.07 -1.91 -15.29
N GLN A 242 14.95 -2.39 -14.40
CA GLN A 242 14.77 -3.67 -13.71
C GLN A 242 14.84 -3.49 -12.20
N GLY A 243 13.75 -3.85 -11.51
CA GLY A 243 13.59 -3.82 -10.06
C GLY A 243 13.77 -2.43 -9.45
N ASN A 244 13.38 -1.39 -10.18
CA ASN A 244 13.52 0.01 -9.84
C ASN A 244 12.33 0.58 -9.05
N LEU A 245 11.17 -0.08 -9.13
CA LEU A 245 10.06 0.15 -8.22
C LEU A 245 9.98 -1.02 -7.24
N SER A 246 9.70 -0.73 -5.97
CA SER A 246 9.40 -1.74 -4.97
C SER A 246 8.31 -1.26 -4.02
N ILE A 247 7.67 -2.18 -3.31
CA ILE A 247 6.67 -1.87 -2.27
C ILE A 247 7.20 -2.37 -0.93
N ALA A 248 7.12 -1.55 0.12
CA ALA A 248 7.58 -1.93 1.46
C ALA A 248 6.85 -3.18 1.99
N ARG A 249 7.48 -3.90 2.92
CA ARG A 249 6.99 -5.23 3.37
C ARG A 249 5.68 -5.21 4.17
N ASP A 250 5.26 -4.04 4.63
CA ASP A 250 4.05 -3.82 5.45
C ASP A 250 3.20 -2.67 4.88
N CYS A 251 3.14 -2.62 3.55
CA CYS A 251 2.43 -1.63 2.75
C CYS A 251 1.52 -2.38 1.77
N ILE A 252 0.30 -1.87 1.60
CA ILE A 252 -0.69 -2.40 0.65
C ILE A 252 -0.86 -1.32 -0.41
N ILE A 253 -0.88 -1.72 -1.68
CA ILE A 253 -1.26 -0.86 -2.80
C ILE A 253 -2.30 -1.63 -3.61
N GLU A 254 -3.45 -1.03 -3.85
CA GLU A 254 -4.62 -1.71 -4.39
C GLU A 254 -4.62 -1.73 -5.92
N ASN A 255 -4.12 -0.68 -6.57
CA ASN A 255 -4.40 -0.47 -7.99
C ASN A 255 -3.12 -0.31 -8.81
N ALA A 256 -3.19 -0.69 -10.08
CA ALA A 256 -2.11 -0.51 -11.04
C ALA A 256 -2.65 -0.09 -12.40
N ILE A 257 -1.93 0.84 -13.04
CA ILE A 257 -2.14 1.28 -14.41
C ILE A 257 -0.83 1.05 -15.16
N GLY A 258 -0.85 0.14 -16.13
CA GLY A 258 0.24 -0.09 -17.08
C GLY A 258 0.28 1.00 -18.17
N GLY A 259 1.18 0.83 -19.12
CA GLY A 259 1.51 1.79 -20.18
C GLY A 259 0.93 1.40 -21.53
N SER A 260 1.69 1.68 -22.59
CA SER A 260 1.36 1.27 -23.97
C SER A 260 2.18 0.05 -24.47
N GLY A 261 2.97 -0.55 -23.58
CA GLY A 261 3.77 -1.74 -23.84
C GLY A 261 2.99 -3.03 -23.59
N GLN A 262 3.61 -4.19 -23.83
CA GLN A 262 3.03 -5.47 -23.40
C GLN A 262 3.38 -5.72 -21.93
N ASP A 263 2.46 -5.34 -21.05
CA ASP A 263 2.70 -5.26 -19.62
C ASP A 263 2.23 -6.52 -18.90
N THR A 264 2.81 -6.76 -17.72
CA THR A 264 2.37 -7.79 -16.79
C THR A 264 2.00 -7.14 -15.48
N LEU A 265 0.72 -7.17 -15.12
CA LEU A 265 0.20 -6.59 -13.88
C LEU A 265 -0.24 -7.73 -12.94
N ILE A 266 0.34 -7.75 -11.74
CA ILE A 266 0.12 -8.76 -10.73
C ILE A 266 -0.44 -8.06 -9.49
N GLY A 267 -1.73 -8.29 -9.21
CA GLY A 267 -2.39 -7.89 -7.99
C GLY A 267 -1.87 -8.65 -6.76
N ASN A 268 -2.51 -8.41 -5.63
CA ASN A 268 -2.14 -8.98 -4.33
C ASN A 268 -3.34 -9.74 -3.74
N SER A 269 -3.49 -9.75 -2.42
CA SER A 269 -4.58 -10.48 -1.75
C SER A 269 -5.82 -9.62 -1.49
N THR A 270 -5.75 -8.30 -1.74
CA THR A 270 -6.87 -7.38 -1.58
C THR A 270 -7.62 -7.24 -2.89
N ASN A 271 -8.70 -6.45 -2.89
CA ASN A 271 -9.39 -6.11 -4.13
C ASN A 271 -8.49 -5.18 -4.94
N ASN A 272 -8.18 -5.56 -6.18
CA ASN A 272 -7.34 -4.75 -7.05
C ASN A 272 -8.11 -4.21 -8.25
N GLN A 273 -7.83 -2.96 -8.64
CA GLN A 273 -8.22 -2.43 -9.95
C GLN A 273 -6.99 -2.40 -10.85
N LEU A 274 -7.04 -3.16 -11.94
CA LEU A 274 -5.93 -3.33 -12.87
C LEU A 274 -6.33 -2.82 -14.25
N THR A 275 -5.59 -1.84 -14.75
CA THR A 275 -5.71 -1.33 -16.13
C THR A 275 -4.41 -1.65 -16.86
N GLY A 276 -4.47 -2.53 -17.86
CA GLY A 276 -3.29 -2.87 -18.67
C GLY A 276 -2.75 -1.66 -19.42
N GLY A 277 -3.66 -0.93 -20.06
CA GLY A 277 -3.34 0.17 -20.96
C GLY A 277 -3.42 -0.33 -22.39
N GLY A 278 -2.59 0.18 -23.29
CA GLY A 278 -2.50 -0.37 -24.65
C GLY A 278 -1.43 -1.46 -24.69
N GLY A 279 -1.60 -2.46 -25.54
CA GLY A 279 -0.66 -3.58 -25.59
C GLY A 279 -1.39 -4.91 -25.67
N ALA A 280 -0.67 -6.00 -25.45
CA ALA A 280 -1.27 -7.32 -25.18
C ALA A 280 -0.81 -7.73 -23.79
N ASP A 281 -1.59 -7.37 -22.79
CA ASP A 281 -1.18 -7.40 -21.40
C ASP A 281 -1.51 -8.74 -20.74
N ARG A 282 -0.76 -9.06 -19.68
CA ARG A 282 -1.01 -10.21 -18.81
C ARG A 282 -1.44 -9.71 -17.45
N LEU A 283 -2.72 -9.88 -17.15
CA LEU A 283 -3.33 -9.42 -15.92
C LEU A 283 -3.56 -10.61 -14.99
N ARG A 284 -3.23 -10.43 -13.71
CA ARG A 284 -3.48 -11.43 -12.66
C ARG A 284 -4.02 -10.71 -11.43
N GLY A 285 -5.27 -10.96 -11.08
CA GLY A 285 -5.92 -10.33 -9.93
C GLY A 285 -5.31 -10.80 -8.61
N GLY A 286 -5.08 -12.11 -8.48
CA GLY A 286 -4.63 -12.72 -7.23
C GLY A 286 -5.79 -13.08 -6.32
N GLY A 287 -5.77 -12.59 -5.08
CA GLY A 287 -6.90 -12.73 -4.16
C GLY A 287 -7.91 -11.60 -4.36
N GLY A 288 -8.88 -11.49 -3.44
CA GLY A 288 -9.86 -10.41 -3.47
C GLY A 288 -10.86 -10.47 -4.63
N ALA A 289 -11.74 -9.47 -4.69
CA ALA A 289 -12.64 -9.22 -5.80
C ALA A 289 -12.04 -8.14 -6.70
N ASN A 290 -11.56 -8.54 -7.88
CA ASN A 290 -10.77 -7.68 -8.74
C ASN A 290 -11.61 -7.05 -9.85
N THR A 291 -11.17 -5.89 -10.33
CA THR A 291 -11.74 -5.22 -11.49
C THR A 291 -10.67 -5.03 -12.55
N PHE A 292 -10.86 -5.65 -13.71
CA PHE A 292 -10.02 -5.46 -14.88
C PHE A 292 -10.66 -4.39 -15.77
N ILE A 293 -9.99 -3.26 -15.96
CA ILE A 293 -10.57 -2.05 -16.55
C ILE A 293 -10.05 -1.85 -17.98
N TYR A 294 -10.99 -1.61 -18.90
CA TYR A 294 -10.75 -1.29 -20.30
C TYR A 294 -11.41 0.05 -20.62
N ASN A 295 -10.60 1.04 -20.95
CA ASN A 295 -11.03 2.43 -21.15
C ASN A 295 -11.36 2.75 -22.61
N GLN A 296 -10.85 1.97 -23.56
CA GLN A 296 -11.03 2.15 -25.00
C GLN A 296 -10.75 0.84 -25.75
N ALA A 297 -11.17 0.75 -27.01
CA ALA A 297 -10.96 -0.44 -27.85
C ALA A 297 -9.47 -0.81 -27.99
N SER A 298 -8.59 0.20 -28.11
CA SER A 298 -7.15 0.02 -28.28
C SER A 298 -6.45 -0.57 -27.07
N ASP A 299 -7.13 -0.66 -25.92
CA ASP A 299 -6.56 -1.28 -24.74
C ASP A 299 -6.43 -2.80 -24.89
N SER A 300 -7.27 -3.43 -25.72
CA SER A 300 -7.21 -4.89 -25.95
C SER A 300 -7.83 -5.28 -27.29
N THR A 301 -7.09 -5.03 -28.36
CA THR A 301 -7.55 -5.29 -29.74
C THR A 301 -7.58 -6.80 -30.05
N PRO A 302 -8.32 -7.26 -31.07
CA PRO A 302 -8.26 -8.66 -31.50
C PRO A 302 -6.86 -9.14 -31.94
N GLN A 303 -6.02 -8.24 -32.44
CA GLN A 303 -4.66 -8.54 -32.89
C GLN A 303 -3.65 -8.60 -31.73
N ALA A 304 -3.93 -7.86 -30.66
CA ALA A 304 -3.14 -7.79 -29.44
C ALA A 304 -4.08 -7.85 -28.23
N PRO A 305 -4.70 -9.00 -27.94
CA PRO A 305 -5.65 -9.10 -26.85
C PRO A 305 -4.95 -9.36 -25.53
N ASP A 306 -5.45 -8.71 -24.49
CA ASP A 306 -5.11 -8.99 -23.12
C ASP A 306 -5.50 -10.39 -22.70
N THR A 307 -4.80 -10.91 -21.70
CA THR A 307 -5.11 -12.16 -21.03
C THR A 307 -5.19 -11.96 -19.52
N ILE A 308 -6.37 -12.22 -18.96
CA ILE A 308 -6.59 -12.35 -17.52
C ILE A 308 -6.33 -13.79 -17.12
N SER A 309 -5.36 -14.02 -16.24
CA SER A 309 -4.80 -15.35 -15.97
C SER A 309 -5.45 -16.13 -14.81
N ASP A 310 -6.32 -15.50 -14.02
CA ASP A 310 -6.96 -16.11 -12.85
C ASP A 310 -8.40 -15.60 -12.60
N PHE A 311 -9.15 -15.36 -13.67
CA PHE A 311 -10.50 -14.79 -13.58
C PHE A 311 -11.48 -15.73 -12.86
N THR A 312 -12.14 -15.21 -11.83
CA THR A 312 -13.14 -15.93 -11.04
C THR A 312 -14.52 -15.30 -11.19
N SER A 313 -15.38 -15.91 -12.01
CA SER A 313 -16.78 -15.48 -12.20
C SER A 313 -17.55 -15.36 -10.88
N GLY A 314 -18.37 -14.32 -10.75
CA GLY A 314 -19.12 -13.97 -9.55
C GLY A 314 -18.28 -13.31 -8.45
N THR A 315 -16.97 -13.16 -8.64
CA THR A 315 -16.06 -12.45 -7.72
C THR A 315 -15.34 -11.33 -8.43
N ASP A 316 -14.67 -11.64 -9.54
CA ASP A 316 -13.98 -10.66 -10.37
C ASP A 316 -14.94 -10.03 -11.38
N THR A 317 -14.58 -8.84 -11.85
CA THR A 317 -15.35 -8.10 -12.85
C THR A 317 -14.47 -7.57 -13.98
N ILE A 318 -15.05 -7.46 -15.17
CA ILE A 318 -14.45 -6.80 -16.33
C ILE A 318 -15.24 -5.51 -16.56
N ASN A 319 -14.59 -4.36 -16.42
CA ASN A 319 -15.22 -3.06 -16.60
C ASN A 319 -14.88 -2.49 -17.98
N VAL A 320 -15.90 -2.39 -18.83
CA VAL A 320 -15.81 -1.85 -20.20
C VAL A 320 -16.61 -0.56 -20.36
N HIS A 321 -17.10 0.03 -19.27
CA HIS A 321 -17.97 1.21 -19.32
C HIS A 321 -17.32 2.38 -20.08
N ALA A 322 -16.05 2.65 -19.79
CA ALA A 322 -15.32 3.72 -20.46
C ALA A 322 -15.06 3.41 -21.94
N ALA A 323 -14.76 2.15 -22.29
CA ALA A 323 -14.62 1.74 -23.69
C ALA A 323 -15.90 1.93 -24.51
N LEU A 324 -17.05 1.56 -23.95
CA LEU A 324 -18.36 1.79 -24.59
C LEU A 324 -18.62 3.28 -24.82
N LYS A 325 -18.35 4.10 -23.80
CA LYS A 325 -18.51 5.55 -23.89
C LYS A 325 -17.58 6.15 -24.96
N SER A 326 -16.32 5.71 -25.00
CA SER A 326 -15.33 6.16 -25.99
C SER A 326 -15.77 5.85 -27.43
N ALA A 327 -16.38 4.68 -27.65
CA ALA A 327 -16.88 4.24 -28.95
C ALA A 327 -18.30 4.75 -29.31
N ASN A 328 -18.96 5.51 -28.42
CA ASN A 328 -20.38 5.87 -28.54
C ASN A 328 -21.34 4.67 -28.62
N THR A 329 -20.97 3.55 -28.02
CA THR A 329 -21.79 2.35 -27.93
C THR A 329 -22.72 2.45 -26.70
N PRO A 330 -24.06 2.40 -26.87
CA PRO A 330 -24.99 2.73 -25.79
C PRO A 330 -25.11 1.65 -24.71
N ALA A 331 -25.03 0.37 -25.10
CA ALA A 331 -25.19 -0.77 -24.21
C ALA A 331 -24.59 -2.03 -24.83
N LEU A 332 -24.40 -3.08 -24.01
CA LEU A 332 -24.05 -4.41 -24.49
C LEU A 332 -25.29 -5.21 -24.86
N ALA A 333 -25.19 -6.02 -25.92
CA ALA A 333 -26.16 -7.03 -26.30
C ALA A 333 -25.46 -8.38 -26.39
N PHE A 334 -25.79 -9.31 -25.49
CA PHE A 334 -25.18 -10.64 -25.50
C PHE A 334 -25.80 -11.51 -26.60
N VAL A 335 -24.96 -11.98 -27.52
CA VAL A 335 -25.38 -12.72 -28.72
C VAL A 335 -24.46 -13.93 -28.95
N ASP A 336 -24.96 -14.96 -29.65
CA ASP A 336 -24.17 -16.15 -30.00
C ASP A 336 -23.17 -15.86 -31.14
N SER A 337 -23.46 -14.86 -31.97
CA SER A 337 -22.60 -14.38 -33.07
C SER A 337 -22.90 -12.93 -33.39
N PHE A 338 -21.90 -12.16 -33.85
CA PHE A 338 -22.08 -10.75 -34.22
C PHE A 338 -23.15 -10.57 -35.32
N SER A 339 -24.05 -9.63 -35.10
CA SER A 339 -25.14 -9.26 -36.02
C SER A 339 -24.85 -8.00 -36.83
N GLY A 340 -23.72 -7.34 -36.57
CA GLY A 340 -23.38 -6.04 -37.16
C GLY A 340 -24.03 -4.87 -36.43
N LYS A 341 -24.26 -5.01 -35.11
CA LYS A 341 -24.78 -3.93 -34.27
C LYS A 341 -23.76 -3.57 -33.21
N ALA A 342 -23.53 -2.28 -33.06
CA ALA A 342 -22.68 -1.76 -31.99
C ALA A 342 -23.23 -2.23 -30.63
N GLY A 343 -22.36 -2.82 -29.82
CA GLY A 343 -22.67 -3.41 -28.53
C GLY A 343 -22.82 -4.94 -28.55
N ASP A 344 -22.87 -5.57 -29.73
CA ASP A 344 -22.92 -7.03 -29.80
C ASP A 344 -21.71 -7.62 -29.05
N THR A 345 -21.99 -8.52 -28.12
CA THR A 345 -21.02 -9.09 -27.19
C THR A 345 -21.12 -10.61 -27.24
N VAL A 346 -20.03 -11.26 -27.61
CA VAL A 346 -19.93 -12.72 -27.68
C VAL A 346 -19.04 -13.20 -26.53
N LEU A 347 -19.57 -14.13 -25.73
CA LEU A 347 -18.82 -14.83 -24.67
C LEU A 347 -18.54 -16.25 -25.13
N THR A 348 -17.28 -16.69 -25.05
CA THR A 348 -16.91 -18.09 -25.31
C THR A 348 -16.23 -18.69 -24.09
N TYR A 349 -16.35 -20.01 -23.95
CA TYR A 349 -15.65 -20.78 -22.92
C TYR A 349 -15.41 -22.21 -23.39
N ASP A 350 -14.15 -22.66 -23.31
CA ASP A 350 -13.76 -24.05 -23.52
C ASP A 350 -13.44 -24.69 -22.17
N GLU A 351 -14.28 -25.64 -21.76
CA GLU A 351 -14.13 -26.36 -20.48
C GLU A 351 -12.83 -27.18 -20.39
N LYS A 352 -12.29 -27.64 -21.52
CA LYS A 352 -11.10 -28.51 -21.52
C LYS A 352 -9.84 -27.71 -21.24
N SER A 353 -9.69 -26.56 -21.89
CA SER A 353 -8.57 -25.64 -21.66
C SER A 353 -8.82 -24.66 -20.51
N GLN A 354 -10.05 -24.59 -20.00
CA GLN A 354 -10.50 -23.60 -19.02
C GLN A 354 -10.29 -22.16 -19.49
N THR A 355 -10.35 -21.92 -20.80
CA THR A 355 -10.14 -20.59 -21.38
C THR A 355 -11.46 -19.99 -21.84
N GLY A 356 -11.68 -18.72 -21.52
CA GLY A 356 -12.81 -17.93 -22.00
C GLY A 356 -12.38 -16.73 -22.83
N SER A 357 -13.37 -16.08 -23.44
CA SER A 357 -13.18 -14.78 -24.09
C SER A 357 -14.40 -13.88 -23.95
N VAL A 358 -14.14 -12.57 -23.92
CA VAL A 358 -15.13 -11.51 -24.11
C VAL A 358 -14.78 -10.78 -25.40
N SER A 359 -15.67 -10.83 -26.39
CA SER A 359 -15.49 -10.13 -27.67
C SER A 359 -16.61 -9.13 -27.85
N ILE A 360 -16.30 -7.86 -28.08
CA ILE A 360 -17.29 -6.78 -28.22
C ILE A 360 -17.10 -6.08 -29.56
N ASP A 361 -18.15 -6.06 -30.38
CA ASP A 361 -18.28 -5.19 -31.56
C ASP A 361 -18.74 -3.81 -31.07
N LEU A 362 -17.82 -2.86 -31.00
CA LEU A 362 -18.10 -1.52 -30.48
C LEU A 362 -18.64 -0.59 -31.58
N THR A 363 -18.26 -0.84 -32.83
CA THR A 363 -18.54 0.04 -33.99
C THR A 363 -19.75 -0.39 -34.81
N GLY A 364 -20.22 -1.62 -34.66
CA GLY A 364 -21.33 -2.22 -35.40
C GLY A 364 -20.96 -2.69 -36.80
N ASP A 365 -19.70 -3.07 -37.04
CA ASP A 365 -19.27 -3.58 -38.35
C ASP A 365 -19.35 -5.12 -38.46
N GLY A 366 -19.78 -5.78 -37.39
CA GLY A 366 -19.90 -7.24 -37.30
C GLY A 366 -18.60 -7.93 -36.90
N LYS A 367 -17.61 -7.19 -36.42
CA LYS A 367 -16.33 -7.72 -35.93
C LYS A 367 -16.06 -7.22 -34.51
N ALA A 368 -15.25 -7.98 -33.78
CA ALA A 368 -14.80 -7.53 -32.47
C ALA A 368 -13.85 -6.33 -32.63
N ASP A 369 -14.09 -5.28 -31.86
CA ASP A 369 -13.17 -4.15 -31.67
C ASP A 369 -12.36 -4.31 -30.39
N LEU A 370 -12.96 -4.93 -29.36
CA LEU A 370 -12.33 -5.26 -28.09
C LEU A 370 -12.40 -6.79 -27.89
N LEU A 371 -11.26 -7.41 -27.62
CA LEU A 371 -11.15 -8.84 -27.32
C LEU A 371 -10.34 -9.05 -26.06
N ILE A 372 -10.93 -9.67 -25.05
CA ILE A 372 -10.27 -10.01 -23.78
C ILE A 372 -10.27 -11.52 -23.64
N LYS A 373 -9.11 -12.12 -23.37
CA LYS A 373 -8.98 -13.55 -23.09
C LYS A 373 -8.90 -13.79 -21.60
N THR A 374 -9.45 -14.91 -21.14
CA THR A 374 -9.44 -15.28 -19.72
C THR A 374 -9.03 -16.73 -19.54
N GLN A 375 -8.31 -17.02 -18.46
CA GLN A 375 -8.37 -18.32 -17.80
C GLN A 375 -9.48 -18.24 -16.76
N GLY A 376 -10.47 -19.11 -16.87
CA GLY A 376 -11.75 -18.99 -16.17
C GLY A 376 -12.88 -18.50 -17.07
N GLN A 377 -14.09 -18.98 -16.80
CA GLN A 377 -15.30 -18.58 -17.51
C GLN A 377 -15.70 -17.15 -17.14
N VAL A 378 -16.13 -16.36 -18.12
CA VAL A 378 -16.78 -15.06 -17.90
C VAL A 378 -18.27 -15.21 -18.19
N LYS A 379 -19.12 -14.67 -17.31
CA LYS A 379 -20.57 -14.58 -17.50
C LYS A 379 -20.99 -13.13 -17.72
N ALA A 380 -22.16 -12.94 -18.33
CA ALA A 380 -22.71 -11.61 -18.57
C ALA A 380 -22.78 -10.74 -17.30
N GLY A 381 -23.08 -11.34 -16.14
CA GLY A 381 -23.13 -10.64 -14.86
C GLY A 381 -21.78 -10.18 -14.32
N ASP A 382 -20.67 -10.65 -14.88
CA ASP A 382 -19.32 -10.24 -14.48
C ASP A 382 -18.84 -8.99 -15.25
N ILE A 383 -19.60 -8.55 -16.26
CA ILE A 383 -19.22 -7.42 -17.12
C ILE A 383 -19.93 -6.15 -16.67
N VAL A 384 -19.15 -5.15 -16.29
CA VAL A 384 -19.63 -3.82 -15.89
C VAL A 384 -19.60 -2.90 -17.11
N SER A 385 -20.79 -2.51 -17.58
CA SER A 385 -21.00 -1.65 -18.77
C SER A 385 -21.62 -0.29 -18.45
N THR A 386 -22.04 -0.09 -17.20
CA THR A 386 -22.61 1.17 -16.70
C THR A 386 -21.72 1.71 -15.59
N PRO A 387 -21.80 3.02 -15.26
CA PRO A 387 -21.07 3.54 -14.12
C PRO A 387 -21.53 2.78 -12.89
N THR A 388 -20.60 2.15 -12.19
CA THR A 388 -20.88 1.61 -10.86
C THR A 388 -21.40 2.76 -10.02
N GLN A 389 -22.69 2.75 -9.66
CA GLN A 389 -23.21 3.70 -8.68
C GLN A 389 -22.53 3.37 -7.35
N THR A 390 -21.40 4.01 -7.07
CA THR A 390 -21.00 4.25 -5.69
C THR A 390 -22.15 5.03 -5.08
N ARG A 391 -22.98 4.39 -4.26
CA ARG A 391 -23.96 5.08 -3.41
C ARG A 391 -23.20 5.91 -2.39
N HIS A 392 -22.61 7.02 -2.83
CA HIS A 392 -22.44 8.18 -1.96
C HIS A 392 -23.84 8.74 -1.77
N ARG A 393 -24.43 8.53 -0.59
CA ARG A 393 -25.59 9.30 -0.15
C ARG A 393 -25.19 10.77 -0.22
N ARG A 394 -25.64 11.47 -1.28
CA ARG A 394 -25.69 12.92 -1.35
C ARG A 394 -26.99 13.38 -0.68
N ASP A 395 -26.92 13.67 0.61
CA ASP A 395 -27.59 14.85 1.17
C ASP A 395 -26.61 16.01 0.85
N THR A 396 -26.93 17.14 0.23
CA THR A 396 -28.17 17.92 0.11
C THR A 396 -28.03 18.88 -1.09
N ARG A 397 -29.15 19.50 -1.47
CA ARG A 397 -29.31 20.61 -2.44
C ARG A 397 -28.13 21.59 -2.53
N ILE A 398 -27.82 21.99 -3.77
CA ILE A 398 -27.00 23.15 -4.12
C ILE A 398 -27.89 24.40 -4.06
N ASP A 399 -27.47 25.42 -3.31
CA ASP A 399 -27.84 26.82 -3.54
C ASP A 399 -26.56 27.55 -3.98
N PRO A 400 -26.59 28.40 -5.02
CA PRO A 400 -25.39 29.01 -5.59
C PRO A 400 -25.16 30.39 -4.98
N ASP A 401 -24.14 30.54 -4.14
CA ASP A 401 -23.38 31.79 -4.12
C ASP A 401 -21.93 31.57 -3.68
N THR A 402 -21.05 32.12 -4.49
CA THR A 402 -19.59 32.11 -4.40
C THR A 402 -19.10 33.05 -3.30
N GLN A 403 -18.33 32.55 -2.32
CA GLN A 403 -17.21 33.30 -1.72
C GLN A 403 -16.09 32.38 -1.23
N VAL A 404 -14.87 32.77 -1.58
CA VAL A 404 -13.56 32.20 -1.23
C VAL A 404 -13.38 32.11 0.29
N THR A 405 -12.85 30.99 0.82
CA THR A 405 -12.39 30.91 2.23
C THR A 405 -11.00 30.24 2.41
N PRO A 406 -10.25 30.58 3.49
CA PRO A 406 -8.80 30.35 3.68
C PRO A 406 -8.45 28.98 4.30
N PRO A 407 -7.17 28.67 4.63
CA PRO A 407 -6.69 27.29 4.85
C PRO A 407 -7.32 26.61 6.07
N VAL A 408 -7.59 25.32 5.91
CA VAL A 408 -8.34 24.48 6.86
C VAL A 408 -7.47 24.05 8.04
N THR A 409 -7.91 24.45 9.24
CA THR A 409 -7.47 23.99 10.57
C THR A 409 -7.77 22.48 10.77
N PRO A 410 -6.99 21.73 11.59
CA PRO A 410 -7.14 20.28 11.72
C PRO A 410 -8.57 19.84 12.08
N THR A 411 -9.06 18.82 11.38
CA THR A 411 -10.38 18.22 11.64
C THR A 411 -10.47 17.71 13.09
N PRO A 412 -11.56 18.00 13.82
CA PRO A 412 -11.76 17.47 15.17
C PRO A 412 -11.91 15.95 15.17
N ALA A 413 -11.60 15.31 16.31
CA ALA A 413 -11.86 13.90 16.55
C ALA A 413 -13.32 13.53 16.24
N PRO A 414 -13.60 12.31 15.73
CA PRO A 414 -14.96 11.90 15.36
C PRO A 414 -15.90 11.97 16.55
N THR A 415 -17.05 12.60 16.34
CA THR A 415 -18.14 12.70 17.32
C THR A 415 -18.61 11.30 17.74
N PRO A 416 -18.82 11.03 19.05
CA PRO A 416 -19.36 9.75 19.48
C PRO A 416 -20.77 9.52 18.92
N SER A 417 -20.94 8.47 18.09
CA SER A 417 -22.24 7.89 17.77
C SER A 417 -22.65 6.90 18.86
N ASN A 418 -23.95 6.74 19.11
CA ASN A 418 -24.50 5.58 19.85
C ASN A 418 -24.93 4.50 18.84
N ALA A 419 -24.02 4.10 17.95
CA ALA A 419 -24.34 3.15 16.90
C ALA A 419 -24.46 1.73 17.47
N ARG A 420 -25.44 0.98 16.93
CA ARG A 420 -25.64 -0.43 17.27
C ARG A 420 -25.42 -1.29 16.04
N PHE A 421 -24.42 -2.16 16.11
CA PHE A 421 -24.04 -3.09 15.06
C PHE A 421 -24.66 -4.46 15.36
N SER A 422 -25.83 -4.72 14.77
CA SER A 422 -26.57 -5.97 14.96
C SER A 422 -26.28 -6.97 13.86
N PHE A 423 -26.25 -8.25 14.23
CA PHE A 423 -26.09 -9.38 13.33
C PHE A 423 -27.25 -10.34 13.56
N GLU A 424 -27.88 -10.80 12.49
CA GLU A 424 -29.07 -11.66 12.60
C GLU A 424 -28.69 -13.14 12.58
N LYS A 425 -27.67 -13.51 11.79
CA LYS A 425 -27.25 -14.90 11.59
C LYS A 425 -25.74 -15.06 11.56
N ALA A 426 -25.27 -16.29 11.77
CA ALA A 426 -23.83 -16.60 11.69
C ALA A 426 -23.22 -16.32 10.29
N SER A 427 -24.02 -16.41 9.23
CA SER A 427 -23.60 -16.11 7.86
C SER A 427 -23.28 -14.64 7.62
N ASP A 428 -23.74 -13.73 8.48
CA ASP A 428 -23.58 -12.29 8.28
C ASP A 428 -22.12 -11.83 8.49
N SER A 429 -21.31 -12.66 9.17
CA SER A 429 -19.93 -12.34 9.51
C SER A 429 -19.09 -13.60 9.74
N THR A 430 -18.91 -14.41 8.70
CA THR A 430 -18.12 -15.66 8.79
C THR A 430 -16.63 -15.38 8.99
N TYR A 431 -15.84 -16.38 9.39
CA TYR A 431 -14.38 -16.26 9.50
C TYR A 431 -13.71 -15.73 8.22
N HIS A 432 -14.14 -16.22 7.05
CA HIS A 432 -13.58 -15.86 5.75
C HIS A 432 -14.16 -14.55 5.19
N ASN A 433 -15.35 -14.13 5.64
CA ASN A 433 -15.98 -12.88 5.24
C ASN A 433 -16.44 -12.07 6.47
N ALA A 434 -15.47 -11.72 7.32
CA ALA A 434 -15.72 -11.05 8.58
C ALA A 434 -16.10 -9.58 8.36
N ARG A 435 -17.20 -9.13 8.99
CA ARG A 435 -17.56 -7.72 9.08
C ARG A 435 -16.47 -6.94 9.81
N VAL A 436 -16.05 -5.82 9.21
CA VAL A 436 -15.05 -4.93 9.80
C VAL A 436 -15.70 -3.61 10.20
N LEU A 437 -15.61 -3.26 11.48
CA LEU A 437 -16.04 -1.99 12.04
C LEU A 437 -14.86 -1.00 12.01
N LYS A 438 -14.97 0.05 11.19
CA LYS A 438 -13.87 1.02 10.98
C LYS A 438 -13.93 2.21 11.94
N ASP A 439 -15.12 2.48 12.49
CA ASP A 439 -15.44 3.73 13.20
C ASP A 439 -15.95 3.47 14.62
N PHE A 440 -15.83 2.23 15.10
CA PHE A 440 -16.40 1.78 16.38
C PHE A 440 -15.83 2.55 17.58
N VAL A 441 -16.69 3.06 18.44
CA VAL A 441 -16.33 3.79 19.66
C VAL A 441 -16.67 2.97 20.90
N SER A 442 -15.67 2.28 21.47
CA SER A 442 -15.82 1.50 22.72
C SER A 442 -16.38 2.34 23.87
N GLY A 443 -17.29 1.75 24.65
CA GLY A 443 -18.02 2.42 25.73
C GLY A 443 -19.24 3.23 25.27
N THR A 444 -19.40 3.45 23.97
CA THR A 444 -20.51 4.24 23.40
C THR A 444 -21.33 3.40 22.42
N ASP A 445 -20.67 2.80 21.43
CA ASP A 445 -21.31 1.91 20.46
C ASP A 445 -21.54 0.51 21.06
N ARG A 446 -22.51 -0.23 20.50
CA ARG A 446 -22.85 -1.61 20.91
C ARG A 446 -22.71 -2.58 19.73
N ILE A 447 -22.21 -3.78 20.00
CA ILE A 447 -22.22 -4.91 19.06
C ILE A 447 -23.21 -5.94 19.56
N ASP A 448 -24.30 -6.19 18.83
CA ASP A 448 -25.37 -7.06 19.28
C ASP A 448 -25.32 -8.43 18.58
N LEU A 449 -24.97 -9.46 19.35
CA LEU A 449 -24.89 -10.85 18.91
C LEU A 449 -26.09 -11.69 19.39
N THR A 450 -27.11 -11.07 19.97
CA THR A 450 -28.23 -11.79 20.58
C THR A 450 -29.01 -12.62 19.57
N SER A 451 -29.26 -12.11 18.37
CA SER A 451 -29.93 -12.87 17.30
C SER A 451 -29.05 -14.01 16.79
N VAL A 452 -27.75 -13.78 16.60
CA VAL A 452 -26.80 -14.83 16.18
C VAL A 452 -26.73 -15.97 17.19
N SER A 453 -26.69 -15.68 18.49
CA SER A 453 -26.67 -16.70 19.54
C SER A 453 -27.96 -17.53 19.56
N LYS A 454 -29.12 -16.91 19.32
CA LYS A 454 -30.41 -17.60 19.20
C LYS A 454 -30.47 -18.48 17.94
N ASP A 455 -30.02 -17.96 16.81
CA ASP A 455 -29.98 -18.67 15.52
C ASP A 455 -29.04 -19.89 15.59
N ALA A 456 -27.88 -19.74 16.23
CA ALA A 456 -26.93 -20.82 16.47
C ALA A 456 -27.39 -21.83 17.54
N GLY A 457 -28.47 -21.54 18.29
CA GLY A 457 -29.01 -22.42 19.32
C GLY A 457 -28.09 -22.64 20.52
N SER A 458 -27.12 -21.75 20.76
CA SER A 458 -26.16 -21.87 21.87
C SER A 458 -25.81 -20.50 22.48
N PRO A 459 -25.72 -20.38 23.83
CA PRO A 459 -25.31 -19.14 24.47
C PRO A 459 -23.84 -18.82 24.17
N PHE A 460 -23.57 -17.56 23.83
CA PHE A 460 -22.20 -17.11 23.60
C PHE A 460 -21.52 -16.79 24.94
N THR A 461 -20.51 -17.58 25.30
CA THR A 461 -19.83 -17.48 26.59
C THR A 461 -18.47 -16.84 26.43
N LEU A 462 -18.20 -15.75 27.14
CA LEU A 462 -16.89 -15.09 27.07
C LEU A 462 -15.82 -15.95 27.76
N VAL A 463 -14.77 -16.30 27.02
CA VAL A 463 -13.64 -17.12 27.50
C VAL A 463 -12.29 -16.47 27.16
N LYS A 464 -11.25 -16.79 27.95
CA LYS A 464 -9.87 -16.32 27.67
C LYS A 464 -9.23 -17.02 26.48
N ALA A 465 -9.65 -18.24 26.15
CA ALA A 465 -9.25 -19.01 24.97
C ALA A 465 -10.32 -20.07 24.68
N TYR A 466 -10.42 -20.55 23.43
CA TYR A 466 -11.39 -21.57 23.07
C TYR A 466 -11.15 -22.86 23.86
N THR A 467 -12.20 -23.37 24.50
CA THR A 467 -12.19 -24.59 25.32
C THR A 467 -12.72 -25.81 24.55
N GLY A 468 -13.24 -25.60 23.33
CA GLY A 468 -13.89 -26.63 22.52
C GLY A 468 -15.39 -26.76 22.82
N ARG A 469 -16.00 -25.79 23.51
CA ARG A 469 -17.45 -25.72 23.70
C ARG A 469 -18.08 -24.82 22.65
N ILE A 470 -19.20 -25.25 22.09
CA ILE A 470 -19.99 -24.45 21.16
C ILE A 470 -20.45 -23.17 21.87
N GLY A 471 -20.22 -22.02 21.24
CA GLY A 471 -20.53 -20.69 21.77
C GLY A 471 -19.36 -20.05 22.52
N ASP A 472 -18.20 -20.71 22.65
CA ASP A 472 -17.01 -20.07 23.20
C ASP A 472 -16.67 -18.82 22.39
N THR A 473 -16.61 -17.67 23.08
CA THR A 473 -16.43 -16.36 22.47
C THR A 473 -15.21 -15.67 23.04
N VAL A 474 -14.32 -15.19 22.19
CA VAL A 474 -13.14 -14.40 22.58
C VAL A 474 -13.26 -12.97 22.05
N VAL A 475 -12.88 -12.01 22.88
CA VAL A 475 -12.72 -10.60 22.49
C VAL A 475 -11.27 -10.21 22.71
N LYS A 476 -10.50 -10.01 21.63
CA LYS A 476 -9.04 -9.86 21.70
C LYS A 476 -8.49 -8.89 20.67
N TYR A 477 -7.26 -8.45 20.88
CA TYR A 477 -6.45 -7.80 19.85
C TYR A 477 -5.53 -8.84 19.20
N ASN A 478 -5.56 -8.91 17.88
CA ASN A 478 -4.64 -9.72 17.09
C ASN A 478 -3.44 -8.86 16.67
N THR A 479 -2.28 -9.14 17.24
CA THR A 479 -1.03 -8.39 16.97
C THR A 479 -0.45 -8.63 15.58
N GLN A 480 -0.83 -9.72 14.90
CA GLN A 480 -0.38 -10.02 13.54
C GLN A 480 -1.17 -9.23 12.49
N THR A 481 -2.46 -9.01 12.73
CA THR A 481 -3.33 -8.27 11.80
C THR A 481 -3.60 -6.83 12.24
N GLY A 482 -3.18 -6.46 13.46
CA GLY A 482 -3.42 -5.14 14.04
C GLY A 482 -4.90 -4.81 14.29
N ARG A 483 -5.75 -5.82 14.51
CA ARG A 483 -7.22 -5.63 14.65
C ARG A 483 -7.72 -6.15 16.01
N TYR A 484 -8.68 -5.44 16.59
CA TYR A 484 -9.53 -6.01 17.63
C TYR A 484 -10.54 -6.94 16.96
N PHE A 485 -10.95 -8.00 17.64
CA PHE A 485 -11.93 -8.92 17.09
C PHE A 485 -12.77 -9.58 18.16
N ILE A 486 -13.97 -9.97 17.75
CA ILE A 486 -14.86 -10.89 18.45
C ILE A 486 -14.89 -12.17 17.60
N GLY A 487 -14.43 -13.28 18.15
CA GLY A 487 -14.47 -14.57 17.47
C GLY A 487 -15.33 -15.55 18.25
N VAL A 488 -16.31 -16.17 17.61
CA VAL A 488 -17.17 -17.20 18.20
C VAL A 488 -16.89 -18.54 17.54
N ASP A 489 -16.64 -19.56 18.35
CA ASP A 489 -16.60 -20.97 17.94
C ASP A 489 -18.04 -21.51 17.94
N LEU A 490 -18.60 -21.73 16.75
CA LEU A 490 -19.98 -22.19 16.58
C LEU A 490 -20.07 -23.71 16.43
N THR A 491 -18.93 -24.39 16.29
CA THR A 491 -18.88 -25.83 15.99
C THR A 491 -18.23 -26.66 17.10
N GLY A 492 -17.62 -26.02 18.10
CA GLY A 492 -16.91 -26.66 19.20
C GLY A 492 -15.54 -27.21 18.80
N ASN A 493 -15.01 -26.79 17.65
CA ASN A 493 -13.74 -27.30 17.11
C ASN A 493 -12.51 -26.52 17.60
N GLY A 494 -12.71 -25.53 18.48
CA GLY A 494 -11.67 -24.66 19.01
C GLY A 494 -11.21 -23.57 18.04
N ARG A 495 -12.00 -23.26 17.00
CA ARG A 495 -11.69 -22.24 15.98
C ARG A 495 -12.83 -21.25 15.87
N THR A 496 -12.51 -20.09 15.30
CA THR A 496 -13.51 -19.06 15.04
C THR A 496 -14.31 -19.40 13.78
N ASP A 497 -15.63 -19.48 13.91
CA ASP A 497 -16.56 -19.67 12.79
C ASP A 497 -17.27 -18.35 12.42
N PHE A 498 -17.63 -17.54 13.43
CA PHE A 498 -18.16 -16.19 13.28
C PHE A 498 -17.16 -15.16 13.81
N LEU A 499 -16.86 -14.14 13.02
CA LEU A 499 -15.79 -13.20 13.27
C LEU A 499 -16.22 -11.77 12.96
N VAL A 500 -16.19 -10.89 13.96
CA VAL A 500 -16.29 -9.43 13.78
C VAL A 500 -14.93 -8.83 14.05
N LYS A 501 -14.44 -7.95 13.18
CA LYS A 501 -13.17 -7.24 13.33
C LYS A 501 -13.45 -5.76 13.58
N SER A 502 -12.57 -5.09 14.31
CA SER A 502 -12.57 -3.65 14.48
C SER A 502 -11.18 -3.06 14.39
N THR A 503 -11.10 -1.90 13.76
CA THR A 503 -9.88 -1.07 13.70
C THR A 503 -9.67 -0.29 15.00
N ARG A 504 -10.72 -0.17 15.81
CA ARG A 504 -10.74 0.50 17.12
C ARG A 504 -10.94 -0.52 18.25
N PRO A 505 -10.53 -0.20 19.49
CA PRO A 505 -10.71 -1.10 20.63
C PRO A 505 -12.15 -1.61 20.76
N ILE A 506 -12.31 -2.89 21.07
CA ILE A 506 -13.57 -3.49 21.53
C ILE A 506 -13.29 -4.09 22.90
N LYS A 507 -14.17 -3.84 23.87
CA LYS A 507 -14.17 -4.48 25.18
C LYS A 507 -15.33 -5.48 25.27
N PRO A 508 -15.23 -6.53 26.09
CA PRO A 508 -16.35 -7.44 26.31
C PRO A 508 -17.63 -6.74 26.76
N GLU A 509 -17.50 -5.63 27.49
CA GLU A 509 -18.62 -4.81 27.94
C GLU A 509 -19.42 -4.24 26.78
N ASP A 510 -18.80 -4.01 25.61
CA ASP A 510 -19.40 -3.42 24.43
C ASP A 510 -20.32 -4.39 23.64
N VAL A 511 -20.30 -5.68 24.00
CA VAL A 511 -20.95 -6.75 23.25
C VAL A 511 -22.20 -7.24 23.98
N ASP A 512 -23.36 -7.10 23.34
CA ASP A 512 -24.63 -7.65 23.81
C ASP A 512 -24.75 -9.14 23.43
N GLY A 513 -25.37 -9.93 24.31
CA GLY A 513 -25.59 -11.38 24.10
C GLY A 513 -24.49 -12.29 24.65
N LEU A 514 -23.50 -11.75 25.37
CA LEU A 514 -22.47 -12.55 26.05
C LEU A 514 -22.90 -12.97 27.46
N VAL A 515 -22.72 -14.26 27.77
CA VAL A 515 -22.78 -14.81 29.12
C VAL A 515 -21.36 -14.77 29.72
N LYS A 516 -21.20 -14.11 30.87
CA LYS A 516 -19.92 -14.08 31.59
C LYS A 516 -19.78 -15.33 32.47
N GLN A 517 -18.67 -16.05 32.34
CA GLN A 517 -18.29 -17.08 33.32
C GLN A 517 -17.67 -16.40 34.56
N ASP A 518 -17.84 -16.99 35.75
CA ASP A 518 -17.44 -16.43 37.05
C ASP A 518 -15.95 -16.02 37.17
N ALA A 519 -15.09 -16.43 36.23
CA ALA A 519 -13.66 -16.11 36.18
C ALA A 519 -13.30 -14.72 35.62
N TYR A 520 -14.28 -13.84 35.39
CA TYR A 520 -14.09 -12.44 34.94
C TYR A 520 -14.50 -11.38 35.98
N ARG A 521 -14.79 -11.80 37.22
CA ARG A 521 -14.74 -10.90 38.38
C ARG A 521 -13.34 -11.01 38.98
N ASP A 522 -12.47 -10.07 38.62
CA ASP A 522 -11.37 -9.52 39.45
C ASP A 522 -10.63 -8.44 38.65
#